data_AF-B1I0P5-F1
#
_entry.id   AF-B1I0P5-F1
#
_cell.length_a   1.000
_cell.length_b   1.000
_cell.length_c   1.000
_cell.angle_alpha   90.00
_cell.angle_beta   90.00
_cell.angle_gamma   90.00
#
_symmetry.space_group_name_H-M   'P 1'
#
loop_
_entity.id
_entity.type
_entity.pdbx_description
1 polymer ?
#
loop_
_entity_poly.entity_id
_entity_poly.type
_entity_poly.pdbx_seq_one_letter_code
_entity_poly.pdbx_strand_id
1 'polypeptide(L)'
;MKLGNFVLLFVAIFFVFMISQQIRFDEVKNVNDQKKTFDTYLTTASQDAITTLSNNANPSFEHYYLSDKYSAVNKEESYNAFVRTLNRNFEIHDKISEDVIAQHIPLFAILEYDGLSINKFQVYKKSGLTYSKRIWMPKIPFTYTDASGNIFRFTLDDYIQVYDQYNDEWFEGFVDEVAKEANVLLLKDKKKLEIIRKRTIVETLQSHFAEVIAEHNKFAMKQGITYTFALPVIDDETWYNSIDDIGIYTFFQGYPYFKIDKMYNHYAFVGARIKKNERIIGSTQDGRKIFYEENCNFSYPKEEVFSTKAEAAKAGYSEKSCLNK
;
A
#
# COMPACT_ATOMS: atom_id res chain seq x y z
N MET A 1 -38.61 13.77 -59.16
CA MET A 1 -38.79 12.81 -58.03
C MET A 1 -39.85 13.37 -57.09
N LYS A 2 -40.79 12.54 -56.62
CA LYS A 2 -41.81 12.98 -55.64
C LYS A 2 -41.16 13.10 -54.25
N LEU A 3 -41.65 14.03 -53.43
CA LEU A 3 -41.17 14.28 -52.06
C LEU A 3 -41.04 12.97 -51.23
N GLY A 4 -41.95 12.02 -51.42
CA GLY A 4 -41.91 10.72 -50.74
C GLY A 4 -40.64 9.89 -51.00
N ASN A 5 -40.00 10.03 -52.17
CA ASN A 5 -38.76 9.30 -52.48
C ASN A 5 -37.57 9.86 -51.67
N PHE A 6 -37.55 11.17 -51.40
CA PHE A 6 -36.53 11.80 -50.56
C PHE A 6 -36.69 11.42 -49.08
N VAL A 7 -37.94 11.32 -48.60
CA VAL A 7 -38.23 10.87 -47.23
C VAL A 7 -37.78 9.42 -47.03
N LEU A 8 -38.07 8.52 -47.96
CA LEU A 8 -37.62 7.11 -47.90
C LEU A 8 -36.10 6.98 -47.85
N LEU A 9 -35.38 7.73 -48.70
CA LEU A 9 -33.92 7.75 -48.70
C LEU A 9 -33.36 8.26 -47.36
N PHE A 10 -33.93 9.34 -46.83
CA PHE A 10 -33.54 9.90 -45.53
C PHE A 10 -33.75 8.89 -44.40
N VAL A 11 -34.91 8.22 -44.36
CA VAL A 11 -35.21 7.19 -43.34
C VAL A 11 -34.24 6.02 -43.45
N ALA A 12 -33.92 5.56 -44.66
CA ALA A 12 -32.96 4.48 -44.86
C ALA A 12 -31.54 4.84 -44.35
N ILE A 13 -31.06 6.04 -44.68
CA ILE A 13 -29.75 6.54 -44.20
C ILE A 13 -29.77 6.70 -42.68
N PHE A 14 -30.84 7.28 -42.13
CA PHE A 14 -31.01 7.46 -40.69
C PHE A 14 -31.02 6.13 -39.95
N PHE A 15 -31.68 5.10 -40.50
CA PHE A 15 -31.75 3.78 -39.89
C PHE A 15 -30.38 3.09 -39.83
N VAL A 16 -29.59 3.18 -40.91
CA VAL A 16 -28.20 2.67 -40.93
C VAL A 16 -27.35 3.38 -39.87
N PHE A 17 -27.50 4.70 -39.73
CA PHE A 17 -26.80 5.46 -38.69
C PHE A 17 -27.22 5.03 -37.28
N MET A 18 -28.52 4.87 -37.03
CA MET A 18 -29.05 4.44 -35.73
C MET A 18 -28.54 3.05 -35.32
N ILE A 19 -28.51 2.09 -36.24
CA ILE A 19 -27.94 0.75 -35.99
C ILE A 19 -26.46 0.87 -35.64
N SER A 20 -25.69 1.65 -36.41
CA SER A 20 -24.26 1.87 -36.13
C SER A 20 -24.03 2.49 -34.75
N GLN A 21 -24.90 3.41 -34.32
CA GLN A 21 -24.80 4.04 -33.01
C GLN A 21 -25.18 3.08 -31.88
N GLN A 22 -26.19 2.23 -32.09
CA GLN A 22 -26.59 1.22 -31.11
C GLN A 22 -25.48 0.18 -30.87
N ILE A 23 -24.83 -0.32 -31.93
CA ILE A 23 -23.70 -1.25 -31.80
C ILE A 23 -22.57 -0.62 -30.97
N ARG A 24 -22.19 0.63 -31.28
CA ARG A 24 -21.16 1.37 -30.51
C ARG A 24 -21.57 1.59 -29.06
N PHE A 25 -22.84 1.88 -28.82
CA PHE A 25 -23.37 2.07 -27.47
C PHE A 25 -23.28 0.78 -26.65
N ASP A 26 -23.70 -0.35 -27.22
CA ASP A 26 -23.65 -1.65 -26.56
C ASP A 26 -22.19 -2.08 -26.28
N GLU A 27 -21.27 -1.83 -27.22
CA GLU A 27 -19.84 -2.04 -27.04
C GLU A 27 -19.25 -1.21 -25.88
N VAL A 28 -19.53 0.10 -25.85
CA VAL A 28 -19.06 1.00 -24.78
C VAL A 28 -19.65 0.60 -23.43
N LYS A 29 -20.94 0.23 -23.40
CA LYS A 29 -21.61 -0.24 -22.19
C LYS A 29 -20.95 -1.52 -21.66
N ASN A 30 -20.73 -2.52 -22.53
CA ASN A 30 -20.09 -3.77 -22.15
C ASN A 30 -18.68 -3.55 -21.60
N VAL A 31 -17.87 -2.68 -22.21
CA VAL A 31 -16.52 -2.34 -21.69
C VAL A 31 -16.61 -1.66 -20.32
N ASN A 32 -17.57 -0.75 -20.14
CA ASN A 32 -17.73 -0.06 -18.86
C ASN A 32 -18.19 -1.01 -17.74
N ASP A 33 -19.08 -1.95 -18.07
CA ASP A 33 -19.53 -2.97 -17.12
C ASP A 33 -18.38 -3.92 -16.76
N GLN A 34 -17.59 -4.37 -17.74
CA GLN A 34 -16.38 -5.17 -17.50
C GLN A 34 -15.35 -4.43 -16.66
N LYS A 35 -15.13 -3.14 -16.93
CA LYS A 35 -14.24 -2.29 -16.15
C LYS A 35 -14.64 -2.28 -14.68
N LYS A 36 -15.92 -2.01 -14.38
CA LYS A 36 -16.43 -2.00 -13.00
C LYS A 36 -16.23 -3.34 -12.31
N THR A 37 -16.46 -4.44 -13.03
CA THR A 37 -16.24 -5.79 -12.51
C THR A 37 -14.77 -6.02 -12.16
N PHE A 38 -13.84 -5.70 -13.05
CA PHE A 38 -12.41 -5.86 -12.79
C PHE A 38 -11.90 -4.93 -11.67
N ASP A 39 -12.40 -3.69 -11.61
CA ASP A 39 -12.08 -2.76 -10.52
C ASP A 39 -12.53 -3.35 -9.17
N THR A 40 -13.70 -3.97 -9.13
CA THR A 40 -14.22 -4.67 -7.94
C THR A 40 -13.34 -5.86 -7.58
N TYR A 41 -12.90 -6.66 -8.55
CA TYR A 41 -12.03 -7.81 -8.32
C TYR A 41 -10.69 -7.41 -7.73
N LEU A 42 -10.05 -6.41 -8.32
CA LEU A 42 -8.75 -5.90 -7.85
C LEU A 42 -8.87 -5.27 -6.46
N THR A 43 -9.92 -4.47 -6.24
CA THR A 43 -10.16 -3.82 -4.94
C THR A 43 -10.41 -4.87 -3.86
N THR A 44 -11.25 -5.87 -4.14
CA THR A 44 -11.55 -6.96 -3.18
C THR A 44 -10.31 -7.78 -2.87
N ALA A 45 -9.51 -8.12 -3.88
CA ALA A 45 -8.26 -8.85 -3.69
C ALA A 45 -7.26 -8.04 -2.84
N SER A 46 -7.16 -6.74 -3.07
CA SER A 46 -6.30 -5.84 -2.30
C SER A 46 -6.79 -5.69 -0.85
N GLN A 47 -8.11 -5.68 -0.63
CA GLN A 47 -8.73 -5.66 0.70
C GLN A 47 -8.50 -6.96 1.49
N ASP A 48 -8.56 -8.12 0.84
CA ASP A 48 -8.24 -9.39 1.48
C ASP A 48 -6.74 -9.47 1.85
N ALA A 49 -5.89 -8.97 0.94
CA ALA A 49 -4.44 -8.90 1.14
C ALA A 49 -4.06 -8.02 2.34
N ILE A 50 -4.67 -6.84 2.46
CA ILE A 50 -4.37 -5.90 3.55
C ILE A 50 -4.92 -6.39 4.89
N THR A 51 -6.09 -7.05 4.89
CA THR A 51 -6.67 -7.67 6.08
C THR A 51 -5.81 -8.83 6.58
N THR A 52 -5.29 -9.62 5.64
CA THR A 52 -4.35 -10.70 5.94
C THR A 52 -3.01 -10.17 6.47
N LEU A 53 -2.56 -9.03 5.92
CA LEU A 53 -1.36 -8.33 6.37
C LEU A 53 -1.50 -7.87 7.83
N SER A 54 -2.64 -7.26 8.19
CA SER A 54 -2.89 -6.76 9.55
C SER A 54 -3.12 -7.88 10.56
N ASN A 55 -3.80 -8.96 10.19
CA ASN A 55 -4.15 -10.03 11.12
C ASN A 55 -2.97 -10.96 11.46
N ASN A 56 -1.97 -11.02 10.58
CA ASN A 56 -0.76 -11.83 10.78
C ASN A 56 0.45 -10.99 11.21
N ALA A 57 0.20 -9.75 11.63
CA ALA A 57 1.14 -8.93 12.37
C ALA A 57 1.66 -9.70 13.58
N ASN A 58 2.98 -9.91 13.68
CA ASN A 58 3.53 -10.62 14.83
C ASN A 58 3.49 -9.71 16.08
N PRO A 59 2.68 -10.01 17.11
CA PRO A 59 2.52 -9.15 18.29
C PRO A 59 3.81 -8.97 19.09
N SER A 60 4.74 -9.93 18.99
CA SER A 60 5.99 -9.93 19.74
C SER A 60 6.97 -8.81 19.33
N PHE A 61 6.78 -8.18 18.17
CA PHE A 61 7.57 -7.04 17.73
C PHE A 61 6.94 -5.67 18.09
N GLU A 62 5.65 -5.61 18.45
CA GLU A 62 5.00 -4.36 18.90
C GLU A 62 5.63 -3.80 20.19
N HIS A 63 6.34 -4.62 20.96
CA HIS A 63 6.86 -4.27 22.29
C HIS A 63 8.12 -3.39 22.28
N TYR A 64 8.81 -3.22 21.14
CA TYR A 64 10.09 -2.50 21.10
C TYR A 64 9.99 -1.06 20.56
N TYR A 65 8.91 -0.73 19.85
CA TYR A 65 8.73 0.59 19.25
C TYR A 65 7.45 1.25 19.79
N LEU A 66 7.57 2.49 20.25
CA LEU A 66 6.47 3.29 20.79
C LEU A 66 5.53 3.83 19.69
N SER A 67 5.55 3.30 18.47
CA SER A 67 4.67 3.71 17.37
C SER A 67 3.51 2.75 17.14
N ASP A 68 2.30 3.30 17.05
CA ASP A 68 1.07 2.55 16.74
C ASP A 68 1.04 1.99 15.31
N LYS A 69 2.02 2.35 14.46
CA LYS A 69 2.08 1.92 13.06
C LYS A 69 3.08 0.79 12.81
N TYR A 70 3.84 0.35 13.82
CA TYR A 70 4.80 -0.74 13.67
C TYR A 70 4.12 -2.12 13.75
N SER A 71 4.28 -2.92 12.71
CA SER A 71 3.79 -4.29 12.64
C SER A 71 4.77 -5.15 11.85
N ALA A 72 5.25 -6.24 12.43
CA ALA A 72 6.02 -7.23 11.69
C ALA A 72 5.08 -8.00 10.75
N VAL A 73 4.99 -7.52 9.51
CA VAL A 73 3.99 -7.97 8.54
C VAL A 73 4.40 -9.24 7.79
N ASN A 74 3.47 -10.19 7.63
CA ASN A 74 3.66 -11.35 6.78
C ASN A 74 3.34 -11.02 5.31
N LYS A 75 4.35 -10.50 4.62
CA LYS A 75 4.26 -10.05 3.22
C LYS A 75 3.87 -11.16 2.26
N GLU A 76 4.38 -12.38 2.47
CA GLU A 76 4.08 -13.52 1.60
C GLU A 76 2.62 -13.95 1.72
N GLU A 77 2.09 -14.04 2.93
CA GLU A 77 0.68 -14.43 3.13
C GLU A 77 -0.28 -13.35 2.61
N SER A 78 0.08 -12.08 2.72
CA SER A 78 -0.69 -10.99 2.10
C SER A 78 -0.75 -11.11 0.57
N TYR A 79 0.38 -11.38 -0.08
CA TYR A 79 0.41 -11.62 -1.53
C TYR A 79 -0.36 -12.88 -1.93
N ASN A 80 -0.25 -13.96 -1.15
CA ASN A 80 -1.01 -15.19 -1.41
C ASN A 80 -2.51 -14.96 -1.29
N ALA A 81 -2.97 -14.18 -0.31
CA ALA A 81 -4.36 -13.78 -0.17
C ALA A 81 -4.85 -12.95 -1.36
N PHE A 82 -4.04 -11.97 -1.80
CA PHE A 82 -4.30 -11.19 -3.00
C PHE A 82 -4.54 -12.09 -4.22
N VAL A 83 -3.57 -12.96 -4.54
CA VAL A 83 -3.64 -13.86 -5.71
C VAL A 83 -4.81 -14.82 -5.61
N ARG A 84 -5.03 -15.41 -4.43
CA ARG A 84 -6.14 -16.35 -4.20
C ARG A 84 -7.50 -15.70 -4.45
N THR A 85 -7.71 -14.50 -3.93
CA THR A 85 -8.96 -13.76 -4.13
C THR A 85 -9.12 -13.29 -5.57
N LEU A 86 -8.03 -12.83 -6.20
CA LEU A 86 -8.03 -12.47 -7.62
C LEU A 86 -8.40 -13.66 -8.51
N ASN A 87 -7.72 -14.79 -8.36
CA ASN A 87 -7.97 -16.01 -9.14
C ASN A 87 -9.40 -16.52 -8.94
N ARG A 88 -9.93 -16.46 -7.71
CA ARG A 88 -11.33 -16.82 -7.43
C ARG A 88 -12.30 -15.93 -8.19
N ASN A 89 -12.07 -14.62 -8.20
CA ASN A 89 -12.92 -13.66 -8.88
C ASN A 89 -12.87 -13.80 -10.42
N PHE A 90 -11.71 -14.17 -10.97
CA PHE A 90 -11.55 -14.47 -12.39
C PHE A 90 -11.92 -15.92 -12.77
N GLU A 91 -12.42 -16.72 -11.82
CA GLU A 91 -12.77 -18.14 -12.01
C GLU A 91 -11.60 -18.99 -12.55
N ILE A 92 -10.39 -18.67 -12.10
CA ILE A 92 -9.16 -19.38 -12.49
C ILE A 92 -8.88 -20.53 -11.53
N HIS A 93 -8.61 -21.69 -12.11
CA HIS A 93 -8.35 -22.93 -11.37
C HIS A 93 -7.06 -23.63 -11.80
N ASP A 94 -6.50 -23.28 -12.95
CA ASP A 94 -5.30 -23.90 -13.49
C ASP A 94 -4.08 -23.00 -13.38
N LYS A 95 -2.90 -23.61 -13.19
CA LYS A 95 -1.67 -22.87 -12.92
C LYS A 95 -1.22 -21.97 -14.08
N ILE A 96 -1.56 -22.33 -15.32
CA ILE A 96 -1.15 -21.57 -16.51
C ILE A 96 -1.90 -20.24 -16.53
N SER A 97 -3.22 -20.26 -16.33
CA SER A 97 -4.05 -19.06 -16.26
C SER A 97 -3.68 -18.15 -15.09
N GLU A 98 -3.30 -18.71 -13.93
CA GLU A 98 -2.77 -17.92 -12.80
C GLU A 98 -1.51 -17.13 -13.21
N ASP A 99 -0.58 -17.81 -13.89
CA ASP A 99 0.68 -17.21 -14.32
C ASP A 99 0.45 -16.16 -15.42
N VAL A 100 -0.57 -16.33 -16.28
CA VAL A 100 -0.99 -15.31 -17.26
C VAL A 100 -1.54 -14.08 -16.56
N ILE A 101 -2.46 -14.23 -15.61
CA ILE A 101 -2.99 -13.08 -14.85
C ILE A 101 -1.88 -12.37 -14.07
N ALA A 102 -0.96 -13.11 -13.45
CA ALA A 102 0.14 -12.52 -12.70
C ALA A 102 1.06 -11.64 -13.56
N GLN A 103 1.16 -11.89 -14.87
CA GLN A 103 1.93 -11.07 -15.83
C GLN A 103 1.27 -9.71 -16.10
N HIS A 104 -0.02 -9.57 -15.84
CA HIS A 104 -0.75 -8.30 -15.93
C HIS A 104 -0.63 -7.44 -14.67
N ILE A 105 0.16 -7.87 -13.69
CA ILE A 105 0.36 -7.18 -12.41
C ILE A 105 1.78 -6.62 -12.36
N PRO A 106 2.13 -5.52 -13.04
CA PRO A 106 3.52 -5.06 -13.09
C PRO A 106 4.12 -4.75 -11.71
N LEU A 107 3.29 -4.45 -10.71
CA LEU A 107 3.74 -4.12 -9.36
C LEU A 107 2.73 -4.61 -8.32
N PHE A 108 3.25 -5.27 -7.27
CA PHE A 108 2.60 -5.45 -6.00
C PHE A 108 3.58 -4.99 -4.91
N ALA A 109 3.22 -3.97 -4.14
CA ALA A 109 4.07 -3.39 -3.12
C ALA A 109 3.31 -3.16 -1.82
N ILE A 110 4.06 -3.23 -0.71
CA ILE A 110 3.57 -3.00 0.65
C ILE A 110 4.35 -1.81 1.19
N LEU A 111 3.63 -0.75 1.52
CA LEU A 111 4.12 0.34 2.34
C LEU A 111 4.11 -0.14 3.79
N GLU A 112 5.31 -0.34 4.33
CA GLU A 112 5.55 -0.70 5.72
C GLU A 112 5.80 0.57 6.55
N TYR A 113 5.88 0.40 7.87
CA TYR A 113 6.10 1.49 8.81
C TYR A 113 7.37 2.32 8.54
N ASP A 114 8.47 1.66 8.19
CA ASP A 114 9.82 2.22 8.07
C ASP A 114 10.42 2.02 6.68
N GLY A 115 9.61 1.60 5.70
CA GLY A 115 10.09 1.36 4.36
C GLY A 115 9.07 0.77 3.40
N LEU A 116 9.56 0.40 2.24
CA LEU A 116 8.79 -0.13 1.12
C LEU A 116 9.27 -1.53 0.76
N SER A 117 8.34 -2.48 0.71
CA SER A 117 8.58 -3.82 0.16
C SER A 117 7.92 -3.98 -1.19
N ILE A 118 8.69 -4.45 -2.17
CA ILE A 118 8.18 -4.67 -3.52
C ILE A 118 8.32 -6.15 -3.89
N ASN A 119 7.23 -6.70 -4.42
CA ASN A 119 7.20 -8.01 -5.05
C ASN A 119 7.24 -7.84 -6.58
N LYS A 120 8.35 -8.29 -7.20
CA LYS A 120 8.57 -8.18 -8.65
C LYS A 120 8.98 -9.50 -9.28
N PHE A 121 8.79 -9.62 -10.59
CA PHE A 121 9.36 -10.74 -11.35
C PHE A 121 10.87 -10.61 -11.45
N GLN A 122 11.58 -11.68 -11.09
CA GLN A 122 13.00 -11.84 -11.35
C GLN A 122 13.22 -12.99 -12.32
N VAL A 123 13.98 -12.70 -13.37
CA VAL A 123 14.42 -13.69 -14.35
C VAL A 123 15.77 -14.22 -13.90
N TYR A 124 15.89 -15.54 -13.76
CA TYR A 124 17.14 -16.21 -13.41
C TYR A 124 17.38 -17.41 -14.32
N LYS A 125 18.66 -17.75 -14.51
CA LYS A 125 19.06 -18.93 -15.28
C LYS A 125 19.40 -20.07 -14.32
N LYS A 126 18.82 -21.24 -14.54
CA LYS A 126 19.17 -22.47 -13.83
C LYS A 126 19.36 -23.57 -14.86
N SER A 127 20.55 -24.18 -14.86
CA SER A 127 20.89 -25.27 -15.79
C SER A 127 20.68 -24.92 -17.29
N GLY A 128 21.03 -23.69 -17.68
CA GLY A 128 20.87 -23.20 -19.06
C GLY A 128 19.44 -22.78 -19.45
N LEU A 129 18.44 -23.13 -18.63
CA LEU A 129 17.04 -22.73 -18.81
C LEU A 129 16.77 -21.42 -18.05
N THR A 130 15.94 -20.58 -18.65
CA THR A 130 15.53 -19.30 -18.06
C THR A 130 14.20 -19.50 -17.34
N TYR A 131 14.16 -19.15 -16.06
CA TYR A 131 12.98 -19.18 -15.22
C TYR A 131 12.60 -17.76 -14.81
N SER A 132 11.31 -17.52 -14.58
CA SER A 132 10.81 -16.29 -13.97
C SER A 132 10.01 -16.66 -12.73
N LYS A 133 10.25 -15.94 -11.63
CA LYS A 133 9.46 -16.07 -10.41
C LYS A 133 9.32 -14.68 -9.79
N ARG A 134 8.19 -14.45 -9.11
CA ARG A 134 8.05 -13.33 -8.19
C ARG A 134 8.89 -13.52 -6.95
N ILE A 135 9.57 -12.46 -6.56
CA ILE A 135 10.37 -12.40 -5.33
C ILE A 135 10.13 -11.06 -4.62
N TRP A 136 10.27 -11.08 -3.30
CA TRP A 136 10.37 -9.88 -2.50
C TRP A 136 11.78 -9.31 -2.61
N MET A 137 11.88 -8.03 -2.96
CA MET A 137 13.13 -7.28 -2.88
C MET A 137 13.50 -6.99 -1.42
N PRO A 138 14.79 -6.70 -1.13
CA PRO A 138 15.17 -6.07 0.12
C PRO A 138 14.31 -4.83 0.38
N LYS A 139 13.92 -4.62 1.65
CA LYS A 139 13.11 -3.47 2.05
C LYS A 139 13.87 -2.18 1.75
N ILE A 140 13.19 -1.24 1.12
CA ILE A 140 13.74 0.07 0.75
C ILE A 140 13.40 1.07 1.87
N PRO A 141 14.39 1.64 2.56
CA PRO A 141 14.13 2.61 3.63
C PRO A 141 13.79 4.00 3.08
N PHE A 142 12.97 4.76 3.80
CA PHE A 142 12.67 6.15 3.44
C PHE A 142 13.78 7.08 3.91
N THR A 143 14.74 7.34 3.02
CA THR A 143 15.97 8.07 3.38
C THR A 143 16.02 9.44 2.74
N TYR A 144 16.39 10.45 3.52
CA TYR A 144 16.66 11.80 3.04
C TYR A 144 18.03 12.27 3.56
N THR A 145 18.78 12.99 2.73
CA THR A 145 20.04 13.62 3.14
C THR A 145 19.90 15.12 2.97
N ASP A 146 20.17 15.88 4.05
CA ASP A 146 20.13 17.33 3.98
C ASP A 146 21.43 17.92 3.40
N ALA A 147 21.44 19.24 3.19
CA ALA A 147 22.60 19.95 2.66
C ALA A 147 23.81 19.94 3.61
N SER A 148 23.60 19.66 4.89
CA SER A 148 24.64 19.57 5.91
C SER A 148 25.25 18.17 6.03
N GLY A 149 24.72 17.20 5.27
CA GLY A 149 25.16 15.80 5.28
C GLY A 149 24.45 14.93 6.31
N ASN A 150 23.47 15.46 7.05
CA ASN A 150 22.69 14.66 7.99
C ASN A 150 21.80 13.69 7.22
N ILE A 151 21.68 12.45 7.71
CA ILE A 151 20.88 11.41 7.07
C ILE A 151 19.66 11.12 7.94
N PHE A 152 18.47 11.21 7.37
CA PHE A 152 17.21 10.95 8.02
C PHE A 152 16.64 9.65 7.46
N ARG A 153 16.22 8.74 8.34
CA ARG A 153 15.38 7.59 7.99
C ARG A 153 14.02 7.80 8.62
N PHE A 154 13.05 8.05 7.76
CA PHE A 154 11.68 8.34 8.15
C PHE A 154 10.84 7.09 8.33
N THR A 155 9.85 7.19 9.21
CA THR A 155 8.73 6.26 9.31
C THR A 155 7.44 6.92 8.82
N LEU A 156 6.32 6.21 8.89
CA LEU A 156 4.99 6.74 8.58
C LEU A 156 4.45 7.73 9.63
N ASP A 157 5.15 7.92 10.75
CA ASP A 157 4.77 8.84 11.83
C ASP A 157 5.96 9.73 12.27
N ASP A 158 5.89 10.22 13.51
CA ASP A 158 6.86 11.16 14.09
C ASP A 158 8.11 10.45 14.67
N TYR A 159 8.26 9.14 14.50
CA TYR A 159 9.49 8.45 14.88
C TYR A 159 10.54 8.57 13.77
N ILE A 160 11.81 8.69 14.14
CA ILE A 160 12.87 8.94 13.17
C ILE A 160 14.20 8.40 13.64
N GLN A 161 15.04 7.98 12.69
CA GLN A 161 16.48 7.80 12.92
C GLN A 161 17.23 8.89 12.17
N VAL A 162 18.12 9.60 12.85
CA VAL A 162 18.91 10.70 12.28
C VAL A 162 20.38 10.48 12.58
N TYR A 163 21.19 10.53 11.53
CA TYR A 163 22.63 10.66 11.64
C TYR A 163 22.99 12.14 11.66
N ASP A 164 23.56 12.58 12.77
CA ASP A 164 24.10 13.92 12.95
C ASP A 164 25.56 13.95 12.47
N GLN A 165 25.78 14.59 11.32
CA GLN A 165 27.10 14.68 10.70
C GLN A 165 28.11 15.48 11.54
N TYR A 166 27.64 16.40 12.39
CA TYR A 166 28.52 17.22 13.23
C TYR A 166 29.09 16.42 14.41
N ASN A 167 28.26 15.58 15.02
CA ASN A 167 28.64 14.74 16.18
C ASN A 167 29.09 13.32 15.79
N ASP A 168 28.92 12.92 14.52
CA ASP A 168 29.19 11.56 14.03
C ASP A 168 28.42 10.48 14.81
N GLU A 169 27.15 10.76 15.11
CA GLU A 169 26.32 9.94 15.97
C GLU A 169 24.91 9.71 15.39
N TRP A 170 24.36 8.53 15.64
CA TRP A 170 22.98 8.19 15.30
C TRP A 170 22.07 8.43 16.51
N PHE A 171 21.01 9.17 16.27
CA PHE A 171 19.92 9.36 17.21
C PHE A 171 18.66 8.66 16.69
N GLU A 172 17.88 8.10 17.59
CA GLU A 172 16.65 7.40 17.27
C GLU A 172 15.61 7.69 18.34
N GLY A 173 14.38 7.99 17.93
CA GLY A 173 13.29 8.33 18.85
C GLY A 173 12.20 9.15 18.18
N PHE A 174 11.30 9.72 18.98
CA PHE A 174 10.36 10.71 18.47
C PHE A 174 11.09 12.00 18.11
N VAL A 175 10.60 12.70 17.08
CA VAL A 175 11.18 13.98 16.62
C VAL A 175 11.41 14.95 17.78
N ASP A 176 10.51 15.02 18.76
CA ASP A 176 10.64 15.91 19.93
C ASP A 176 11.76 15.54 20.90
N GLU A 177 12.12 14.25 20.96
CA GLU A 177 13.20 13.74 21.82
C GLU A 177 14.52 13.96 21.09
N VAL A 178 14.59 13.51 19.84
CA VAL A 178 15.79 13.64 19.00
C VAL A 178 16.17 15.11 18.78
N ALA A 179 15.21 16.02 18.63
CA ALA A 179 15.48 17.45 18.46
C ALA A 179 16.14 18.13 19.68
N LYS A 180 16.07 17.52 20.88
CA LYS A 180 16.72 18.04 22.11
C LYS A 180 18.18 17.63 22.19
N GLU A 181 18.55 16.51 21.58
CA GLU A 181 19.87 15.89 21.70
C GLU A 181 20.72 16.12 20.45
N ALA A 182 20.14 15.98 19.25
CA ALA A 182 20.84 16.10 17.99
C ALA A 182 21.05 17.56 17.57
N ASN A 183 22.22 17.89 17.00
CA ASN A 183 22.54 19.22 16.49
C ASN A 183 22.08 19.42 15.03
N VAL A 184 20.82 19.09 14.76
CA VAL A 184 20.25 19.10 13.41
C VAL A 184 19.17 20.18 13.29
N LEU A 185 19.44 21.22 12.51
CA LEU A 185 18.54 22.38 12.36
C LEU A 185 17.14 22.00 11.85
N LEU A 186 17.05 21.01 10.95
CA LEU A 186 15.78 20.61 10.35
C LEU A 186 14.79 20.05 11.39
N LEU A 187 15.28 19.41 12.45
CA LEU A 187 14.44 18.86 13.52
C LEU A 187 13.71 19.94 14.34
N LYS A 188 14.19 21.19 14.30
CA LYS A 188 13.57 22.32 15.01
C LYS A 188 12.34 22.87 14.28
N ASP A 189 12.18 22.57 13.00
CA ASP A 189 11.03 22.99 12.19
C ASP A 189 10.17 21.77 11.82
N LYS A 190 9.27 21.39 12.73
CA LYS A 190 8.38 20.24 12.56
C LYS A 190 7.54 20.31 11.29
N LYS A 191 7.06 21.50 10.90
CA LYS A 191 6.20 21.64 9.72
C LYS A 191 7.00 21.35 8.45
N LYS A 192 8.22 21.89 8.37
CA LYS A 192 9.11 21.62 7.26
C LYS A 192 9.57 20.17 7.23
N LEU A 193 9.87 19.59 8.39
CA LEU A 193 10.23 18.18 8.51
C LEU A 193 9.11 17.28 8.00
N GLU A 194 7.85 17.52 8.40
CA GLU A 194 6.69 16.75 7.93
C GLU A 194 6.50 16.83 6.41
N ILE A 195 6.68 18.01 5.82
CA ILE A 195 6.63 18.17 4.36
C ILE A 195 7.74 17.35 3.68
N ILE A 196 8.97 17.41 4.23
CA ILE A 196 10.11 16.65 3.71
C ILE A 196 9.88 15.15 3.87
N ARG A 197 9.35 14.70 5.01
CA ARG A 197 9.01 13.30 5.29
C ARG A 197 8.03 12.78 4.25
N LYS A 198 6.87 13.43 4.12
CA LYS A 198 5.83 13.04 3.16
C LYS A 198 6.36 13.02 1.73
N ARG A 199 7.10 14.06 1.32
CA ARG A 199 7.71 14.13 -0.01
C ARG A 199 8.72 13.00 -0.24
N THR A 200 9.61 12.74 0.73
CA THR A 200 10.63 11.68 0.63
C THR A 200 9.99 10.31 0.44
N ILE A 201 8.92 10.01 1.20
CA ILE A 201 8.18 8.75 1.06
C ILE A 201 7.57 8.67 -0.34
N VAL A 202 6.83 9.69 -0.79
CA VAL A 202 6.20 9.71 -2.13
C VAL A 202 7.22 9.59 -3.26
N GLU A 203 8.32 10.34 -3.22
CA GLU A 203 9.40 10.26 -4.22
C GLU A 203 10.03 8.87 -4.26
N THR A 204 10.22 8.24 -3.09
CA THR A 204 10.72 6.86 -2.98
C THR A 204 9.76 5.88 -3.64
N LEU A 205 8.45 6.00 -3.37
CA LEU A 205 7.41 5.16 -4.00
C LEU A 205 7.43 5.34 -5.52
N GLN A 206 7.34 6.58 -6.02
CA GLN A 206 7.25 6.88 -7.44
C GLN A 206 8.49 6.40 -8.21
N SER A 207 9.69 6.66 -7.68
CA SER A 207 10.95 6.26 -8.30
C SER A 207 11.06 4.74 -8.44
N HIS A 208 10.83 4.00 -7.36
CA HIS A 208 10.94 2.54 -7.39
C HIS A 208 9.79 1.86 -8.11
N PHE A 209 8.58 2.42 -8.10
CA PHE A 209 7.47 1.88 -8.88
C PHE A 209 7.74 2.05 -10.38
N ALA A 210 8.24 3.22 -10.80
CA ALA A 210 8.64 3.45 -12.18
C ALA A 210 9.76 2.50 -12.63
N GLU A 211 10.77 2.30 -11.78
CA GLU A 211 11.87 1.35 -12.03
C GLU A 211 11.33 -0.08 -12.22
N VAL A 212 10.50 -0.56 -11.31
CA VAL A 212 9.97 -1.93 -11.34
C VAL A 212 9.03 -2.15 -12.52
N ILE A 213 8.20 -1.17 -12.86
CA ILE A 213 7.35 -1.24 -14.06
C ILE A 213 8.20 -1.25 -15.33
N ALA A 214 9.28 -0.47 -15.39
CA ALA A 214 10.22 -0.48 -16.51
C ALA A 214 10.95 -1.82 -16.65
N GLU A 215 11.32 -2.47 -15.54
CA GLU A 215 11.84 -3.84 -15.56
C GLU A 215 10.78 -4.86 -16.00
N HIS A 216 9.55 -4.71 -15.53
CA HIS A 216 8.43 -5.57 -15.93
C HIS A 216 8.19 -5.53 -17.43
N ASN A 217 8.31 -4.36 -18.07
CA ASN A 217 8.24 -4.25 -19.54
C ASN A 217 9.30 -5.13 -20.25
N LYS A 218 10.52 -5.21 -19.72
CA LYS A 218 11.58 -6.09 -20.27
C LYS A 218 11.22 -7.56 -20.12
N PHE A 219 10.55 -7.92 -19.03
CA PHE A 219 10.04 -9.27 -18.80
C PHE A 219 8.87 -9.59 -19.73
N ALA A 220 7.86 -8.72 -19.77
CA ALA A 220 6.64 -8.88 -20.56
C ALA A 220 6.94 -9.03 -22.06
N MET A 221 7.88 -8.24 -22.59
CA MET A 221 8.32 -8.35 -23.99
C MET A 221 8.90 -9.73 -24.30
N LYS A 222 9.63 -10.36 -23.36
CA LYS A 222 10.15 -11.73 -23.53
C LYS A 222 9.06 -12.80 -23.48
N GLN A 223 7.91 -12.49 -22.88
CA GLN A 223 6.72 -13.36 -22.84
C GLN A 223 5.76 -13.11 -24.02
N GLY A 224 6.11 -12.22 -24.96
CA GLY A 224 5.28 -11.91 -26.13
C GLY A 224 4.15 -10.90 -25.85
N ILE A 225 4.14 -10.25 -24.68
CA ILE A 225 3.19 -9.19 -24.38
C ILE A 225 3.68 -7.91 -25.08
N THR A 226 2.84 -7.35 -25.95
CA THR A 226 3.11 -6.11 -26.71
C THR A 226 2.65 -4.85 -25.98
N TYR A 227 1.86 -5.00 -24.91
CA TYR A 227 1.41 -3.91 -24.07
C TYR A 227 2.59 -3.28 -23.31
N THR A 228 2.65 -1.94 -23.27
CA THR A 228 3.65 -1.20 -22.49
C THR A 228 3.04 -0.72 -21.18
N PHE A 229 3.53 -1.27 -20.08
CA PHE A 229 3.14 -0.93 -18.72
C PHE A 229 3.74 0.42 -18.31
N ALA A 230 2.96 1.24 -17.60
CA ALA A 230 3.41 2.55 -17.15
C ALA A 230 2.88 2.85 -15.74
N LEU A 231 3.62 3.66 -14.97
CA LEU A 231 3.08 4.25 -13.75
C LEU A 231 1.97 5.22 -14.15
N PRO A 232 0.72 5.03 -13.71
CA PRO A 232 -0.36 5.96 -14.03
C PRO A 232 -0.11 7.33 -13.40
N VAL A 233 -0.69 8.35 -14.00
CA VAL A 233 -0.68 9.70 -13.43
C VAL A 233 -1.63 9.71 -12.25
N ILE A 234 -1.10 10.00 -11.07
CA ILE A 234 -1.82 10.07 -9.80
C ILE A 234 -1.51 11.43 -9.20
N ASP A 235 -2.54 12.12 -8.72
CA ASP A 235 -2.40 13.42 -8.10
C ASP A 235 -1.66 13.34 -6.76
N ASP A 236 -0.97 14.43 -6.41
CA ASP A 236 -0.18 14.50 -5.18
C ASP A 236 -1.03 14.30 -3.92
N GLU A 237 -2.29 14.75 -3.92
CA GLU A 237 -3.20 14.56 -2.79
C GLU A 237 -3.48 13.07 -2.54
N THR A 238 -3.77 12.31 -3.60
CA THR A 238 -3.95 10.86 -3.54
C THR A 238 -2.70 10.15 -3.01
N TRP A 239 -1.50 10.56 -3.45
CA TRP A 239 -0.24 10.04 -2.91
C TRP A 239 -0.06 10.37 -1.43
N TYR A 240 -0.30 11.63 -1.03
CA TYR A 240 -0.12 12.04 0.35
C TYR A 240 -1.12 11.40 1.30
N ASN A 241 -2.34 11.11 0.84
CA ASN A 241 -3.36 10.41 1.61
C ASN A 241 -3.09 8.90 1.70
N SER A 242 -2.33 8.31 0.76
CA SER A 242 -2.04 6.88 0.76
C SER A 242 -0.85 6.48 1.64
N ILE A 243 -0.06 7.46 2.12
CA ILE A 243 1.14 7.22 2.93
C ILE A 243 0.94 7.43 4.43
N ASP A 244 -0.28 7.73 4.86
CA ASP A 244 -0.56 7.98 6.28
C ASP A 244 -0.56 6.68 7.10
N ASP A 245 -0.78 5.51 6.50
CA ASP A 245 -0.80 4.21 7.19
C ASP A 245 -0.15 3.12 6.33
N ILE A 246 0.12 1.96 6.93
CA ILE A 246 0.55 0.75 6.21
C ILE A 246 -0.48 0.43 5.12
N GLY A 247 0.00 0.11 3.92
CA GLY A 247 -0.89 -0.07 2.78
C GLY A 247 -0.31 -0.94 1.68
N ILE A 248 -1.19 -1.36 0.77
CA ILE A 248 -0.85 -2.11 -0.42
C ILE A 248 -1.07 -1.25 -1.65
N TYR A 249 -0.09 -1.29 -2.55
CA TYR A 249 -0.10 -0.67 -3.86
C TYR A 249 -0.05 -1.79 -4.90
N THR A 250 -1.09 -1.89 -5.71
CA THR A 250 -1.13 -2.86 -6.81
C THR A 250 -1.57 -2.19 -8.10
N PHE A 251 -0.94 -2.59 -9.20
CA PHE A 251 -1.26 -2.10 -10.53
C PHE A 251 -1.62 -3.31 -11.39
N PHE A 252 -2.74 -3.22 -12.09
CA PHE A 252 -3.23 -4.26 -13.00
C PHE A 252 -3.46 -3.64 -14.38
N GLN A 253 -2.70 -4.08 -15.38
CA GLN A 253 -2.62 -3.39 -16.67
C GLN A 253 -2.48 -4.35 -17.84
N GLY A 254 -2.89 -3.88 -19.02
CA GLY A 254 -2.70 -4.58 -20.28
C GLY A 254 -3.59 -5.82 -20.46
N TYR A 255 -4.59 -6.03 -19.62
CA TYR A 255 -5.49 -7.18 -19.73
C TYR A 255 -6.60 -6.89 -20.75
N PRO A 256 -6.83 -7.75 -21.76
CA PRO A 256 -7.76 -7.43 -22.85
C PRO A 256 -9.22 -7.44 -22.38
N TYR A 257 -10.02 -6.49 -22.87
CA TYR A 257 -11.47 -6.60 -22.80
C TYR A 257 -11.99 -7.60 -23.83
N PHE A 258 -13.13 -8.23 -23.54
CA PHE A 258 -13.75 -9.09 -24.54
C PHE A 258 -14.30 -8.25 -25.70
N LYS A 259 -14.01 -8.67 -26.93
CA LYS A 259 -14.61 -8.19 -28.20
C LYS A 259 -14.16 -6.81 -28.69
N ILE A 260 -13.21 -6.13 -28.04
CA ILE A 260 -12.67 -4.84 -28.51
C ILE A 260 -11.16 -4.80 -28.30
N ASP A 261 -10.42 -4.17 -29.22
CA ASP A 261 -8.99 -3.86 -29.08
C ASP A 261 -8.76 -2.72 -28.08
N LYS A 262 -9.18 -2.95 -26.83
CA LYS A 262 -8.94 -2.07 -25.69
C LYS A 262 -8.38 -2.92 -24.55
N MET A 263 -7.45 -2.32 -23.81
CA MET A 263 -6.82 -2.95 -22.65
C MET A 263 -7.34 -2.31 -21.36
N TYR A 264 -7.55 -3.15 -20.36
CA TYR A 264 -7.89 -2.77 -19.00
C TYR A 264 -6.64 -2.34 -18.26
N ASN A 265 -6.74 -1.18 -17.62
CA ASN A 265 -5.70 -0.58 -16.79
C ASN A 265 -6.34 0.02 -15.55
N HIS A 266 -5.85 -0.42 -14.39
CA HIS A 266 -6.31 0.05 -13.10
C HIS A 266 -5.21 -0.07 -12.05
N TYR A 267 -5.37 0.68 -10.98
CA TYR A 267 -4.52 0.61 -9.80
C TYR A 267 -5.41 0.64 -8.57
N ALA A 268 -5.00 -0.04 -7.52
CA ALA A 268 -5.69 -0.03 -6.24
C ALA A 268 -4.70 0.30 -5.13
N PHE A 269 -5.05 1.31 -4.34
CA PHE A 269 -4.37 1.70 -3.12
C PHE A 269 -5.27 1.35 -1.95
N VAL A 270 -4.84 0.41 -1.12
CA VAL A 270 -5.63 -0.04 0.02
C VAL A 270 -4.79 0.06 1.28
N GLY A 271 -5.14 1.00 2.14
CA GLY A 271 -4.53 1.15 3.47
C GLY A 271 -5.17 0.19 4.48
N ALA A 272 -4.34 -0.43 5.32
CA ALA A 272 -4.80 -0.95 6.61
C ALA A 272 -4.89 0.29 7.50
N ARG A 273 -6.08 0.79 7.79
CA ARG A 273 -6.23 1.45 9.08
C ARG A 273 -6.06 0.34 10.11
N ILE A 274 -4.81 0.11 10.54
CA ILE A 274 -4.50 -0.87 11.57
C ILE A 274 -5.27 -0.38 12.80
N LYS A 275 -6.41 -1.01 13.04
CA LYS A 275 -7.31 -0.63 14.11
C LYS A 275 -6.64 -1.08 15.40
N LYS A 276 -6.01 -0.10 16.05
CA LYS A 276 -5.41 -0.12 17.39
C LYS A 276 -6.06 -1.16 18.32
N ASN A 277 -5.23 -1.99 18.97
CA ASN A 277 -5.52 -2.40 20.33
C ASN A 277 -5.07 -1.24 21.23
N GLU A 278 -6.00 -0.67 22.01
CA GLU A 278 -5.68 0.49 22.84
C GLU A 278 -4.55 0.14 23.81
N ARG A 279 -3.47 0.95 23.80
CA ARG A 279 -2.35 0.76 24.72
C ARG A 279 -2.85 0.79 26.15
N ILE A 280 -2.41 -0.19 26.92
CA ILE A 280 -2.79 -0.33 28.32
C ILE A 280 -1.63 0.14 29.16
N ILE A 281 -1.87 1.20 29.92
CA ILE A 281 -0.86 1.83 30.77
C ILE A 281 -0.96 1.22 32.17
N GLY A 282 0.12 0.59 32.62
CA GLY A 282 0.35 0.20 34.01
C GLY A 282 0.89 1.37 34.84
N SER A 283 0.34 1.54 36.04
CA SER A 283 0.77 2.54 37.01
C SER A 283 0.53 2.05 38.44
N THR A 284 1.31 2.52 39.41
CA THR A 284 1.06 2.25 40.82
C THR A 284 0.41 3.45 41.48
N GLN A 285 -0.80 3.27 42.01
CA GLN A 285 -1.55 4.29 42.75
C GLN A 285 -1.90 3.75 44.13
N ASP A 286 -1.58 4.51 45.18
CA ASP A 286 -1.84 4.14 46.58
C ASP A 286 -1.35 2.72 46.95
N GLY A 287 -0.18 2.33 46.42
CA GLY A 287 0.41 1.00 46.62
C GLY A 287 -0.27 -0.13 45.84
N ARG A 288 -1.18 0.18 44.92
CA ARG A 288 -1.86 -0.80 44.05
C ARG A 288 -1.46 -0.61 42.60
N LYS A 289 -1.05 -1.71 41.96
CA LYS A 289 -0.81 -1.78 40.53
C LYS A 289 -2.13 -1.74 39.78
N ILE A 290 -2.36 -0.67 39.03
CA ILE A 290 -3.54 -0.49 38.20
C ILE A 290 -3.16 -0.39 36.73
N PHE A 291 -4.02 -0.87 35.84
CA PHE A 291 -3.88 -0.62 34.42
C PHE A 291 -5.11 0.11 33.88
N TYR A 292 -4.92 0.95 32.86
CA TYR A 292 -6.00 1.69 32.22
C TYR A 292 -5.70 1.90 30.73
N GLU A 293 -6.73 2.09 29.92
CA GLU A 293 -6.56 2.45 28.51
C GLU A 293 -5.96 3.86 28.42
N GLU A 294 -4.98 4.06 27.53
CA GLU A 294 -4.28 5.35 27.40
C GLU A 294 -5.23 6.54 27.14
N ASN A 295 -6.39 6.29 26.53
CA ASN A 295 -7.44 7.28 26.27
C ASN A 295 -8.15 7.78 27.55
N CYS A 296 -7.99 7.12 28.70
CA CYS A 296 -8.65 7.52 29.95
C CYS A 296 -8.08 8.86 30.50
N ASN A 297 -6.92 9.31 30.02
CA ASN A 297 -6.26 10.57 30.42
C ASN A 297 -6.09 10.74 31.94
N PHE A 298 -5.85 9.65 32.68
CA PHE A 298 -5.49 9.77 34.08
C PHE A 298 -4.10 10.38 34.25
N SER A 299 -3.92 11.29 35.21
CA SER A 299 -2.63 11.94 35.50
C SER A 299 -1.69 11.08 36.35
N TYR A 300 -1.65 9.77 36.09
CA TYR A 300 -0.82 8.83 36.82
C TYR A 300 0.54 8.63 36.11
N PRO A 301 1.63 8.41 36.86
CA PRO A 301 2.92 8.03 36.28
C PRO A 301 2.76 6.77 35.43
N LYS A 302 3.17 6.85 34.16
CA LYS A 302 3.23 5.70 33.25
C LYS A 302 4.45 4.87 33.64
N GLU A 303 4.23 3.70 34.24
CA GLU A 303 5.32 2.82 34.70
C GLU A 303 5.61 1.71 33.69
N GLU A 304 4.56 1.13 33.10
CA GLU A 304 4.65 -0.01 32.19
C GLU A 304 3.57 0.08 31.11
N VAL A 305 3.79 -0.50 29.94
CA VAL A 305 2.82 -0.49 28.83
C VAL A 305 2.58 -1.92 28.38
N PHE A 306 1.32 -2.33 28.25
CA PHE A 306 0.90 -3.67 27.88
C PHE A 306 0.10 -3.67 26.57
N SER A 307 0.22 -4.75 25.79
CA SER A 307 -0.51 -4.91 24.52
C SER A 307 -1.93 -5.44 24.72
N THR A 308 -2.20 -6.12 25.85
CA THR A 308 -3.54 -6.66 26.16
C THR A 308 -3.87 -6.59 27.66
N LYS A 309 -5.17 -6.53 27.99
CA LYS A 309 -5.64 -6.53 29.41
C LYS A 309 -5.20 -7.80 30.13
N ALA A 310 -5.12 -8.91 29.41
CA ALA A 310 -4.69 -10.19 29.94
C ALA A 310 -3.21 -10.19 30.34
N GLU A 311 -2.35 -9.49 29.60
CA GLU A 311 -0.93 -9.36 29.92
C GLU A 311 -0.72 -8.48 31.16
N ALA A 312 -1.40 -7.34 31.24
CA ALA A 312 -1.39 -6.47 32.42
C ALA A 312 -1.86 -7.23 33.68
N ALA A 313 -2.93 -8.03 33.55
CA ALA A 313 -3.43 -8.87 34.63
C ALA A 313 -2.41 -9.96 35.05
N LYS A 314 -1.72 -10.60 34.09
CA LYS A 314 -0.64 -11.56 34.39
C LYS A 314 0.54 -10.90 35.11
N ALA A 315 0.84 -9.63 34.79
CA ALA A 315 1.86 -8.83 35.47
C ALA A 315 1.41 -8.28 36.84
N GLY A 316 0.19 -8.62 37.28
CA GLY A 316 -0.35 -8.27 38.60
C GLY A 316 -1.04 -6.91 38.68
N TYR A 317 -1.38 -6.29 37.55
CA TYR A 317 -2.14 -5.04 37.50
C TYR A 317 -3.65 -5.31 37.46
N SER A 318 -4.43 -4.47 38.15
CA SER A 318 -5.89 -4.51 38.12
C SER A 318 -6.50 -3.41 37.26
N GLU A 319 -7.57 -3.71 36.51
CA GLU A 319 -8.20 -2.74 35.61
C GLU A 319 -8.80 -1.54 36.37
N LYS A 320 -8.49 -0.33 35.90
CA LYS A 320 -9.17 0.90 36.28
C LYS A 320 -9.94 1.44 35.09
N SER A 321 -11.27 1.34 35.17
CA SER A 321 -12.18 1.80 34.12
C SER A 321 -12.11 3.32 33.92
N CYS A 322 -12.12 3.78 32.65
CA CYS A 322 -12.22 5.20 32.32
C CYS A 322 -13.52 5.87 32.82
N LEU A 323 -14.55 5.09 33.16
CA LEU A 323 -15.85 5.59 33.61
C LEU A 323 -15.89 5.93 35.11
N ASN A 324 -14.90 5.46 35.88
CA ASN A 324 -14.77 5.77 37.30
C ASN A 324 -13.79 6.93 37.47
N LYS A 325 -14.27 8.16 37.27
CA LYS A 325 -13.52 9.39 37.58
C LYS A 325 -13.45 9.66 39.07
#